data_AF-A0A961G2Y1-F1
#
_entry.id   AF-A0A961G2Y1-F1
#
_cell.length_a   1.000
_cell.length_b   1.000
_cell.length_c   1.000
_cell.angle_alpha   90.00
_cell.angle_beta   90.00
_cell.angle_gamma   90.00
#
_symmetry.space_group_name_H-M   'P 1'
#
loop_
_entity.id
_entity.type
_entity.pdbx_description
1 polymer ?
#
loop_
_entity_poly.entity_id
_entity_poly.type
_entity_poly.pdbx_seq_one_letter_code
_entity_poly.pdbx_strand_id
1 'polypeptide(L)'
;MTLIEVTLVIMVLMGLVGILYWGGQTFKEAAQRQTCVMNIAQAQKAMRSYQNMNDLRTGDPLPGNALIGAGRFFEHAPRCPDAQGTYQWLPSIPSAGTACLICDLALTKQHAPKSTDGW
;
A
#
# COMPACT_ATOMS: atom_id res chain seq x y z
N MET A 1 51.20 11.70 -3.38
CA MET A 1 49.77 11.98 -3.64
C MET A 1 49.66 12.78 -4.91
N THR A 2 49.27 12.16 -6.01
CA THR A 2 49.30 12.75 -7.37
C THR A 2 47.88 13.00 -7.88
N LEU A 3 47.71 13.88 -8.88
CA LEU A 3 46.41 14.20 -9.48
C LEU A 3 45.62 12.95 -9.93
N ILE A 4 46.32 11.90 -10.37
CA ILE A 4 45.71 10.62 -10.77
C ILE A 4 45.10 9.84 -9.59
N GLU A 5 45.65 9.99 -8.40
CA GLU A 5 45.13 9.35 -7.18
C GLU A 5 43.81 9.99 -6.77
N VAL A 6 43.72 11.33 -6.84
CA VAL A 6 42.50 12.07 -6.55
C VAL A 6 41.42 11.81 -7.60
N THR A 7 41.76 11.73 -8.90
CA THR A 7 40.77 11.43 -9.94
C THR A 7 40.25 10.01 -9.85
N LEU A 8 41.09 9.02 -9.51
CA LEU A 8 40.66 7.64 -9.29
C LEU A 8 39.70 7.55 -8.11
N VAL A 9 40.02 8.20 -6.99
CA VAL A 9 39.16 8.24 -5.81
C VAL A 9 37.81 8.87 -6.13
N ILE A 10 37.78 10.01 -6.83
CA ILE A 10 36.53 10.67 -7.20
C ILE A 10 35.69 9.79 -8.14
N MET A 11 36.30 9.15 -9.14
CA MET A 11 35.59 8.24 -10.04
C MET A 11 34.94 7.08 -9.29
N VAL A 12 35.66 6.48 -8.33
CA VAL A 12 35.13 5.39 -7.50
C VAL A 12 33.99 5.88 -6.61
N LEU A 13 34.15 7.01 -5.93
CA LEU A 13 33.13 7.57 -5.06
C LEU A 13 31.85 7.92 -5.83
N MET A 14 31.97 8.55 -7.00
CA MET A 14 30.82 8.86 -7.86
C MET A 14 30.12 7.59 -8.35
N GLY A 15 30.87 6.55 -8.72
CA GLY A 15 30.32 5.26 -9.10
C GLY A 15 29.49 4.62 -7.98
N LEU A 16 30.03 4.61 -6.75
CA LEU A 16 29.35 4.03 -5.58
C LEU A 16 28.07 4.78 -5.21
N VAL A 17 28.10 6.12 -5.22
CA VAL A 17 26.92 6.94 -4.94
C VAL A 17 25.84 6.73 -6.00
N GLY A 18 26.21 6.57 -7.27
CA GLY A 18 25.25 6.30 -8.36
C GLY A 18 24.47 5.00 -8.15
N ILE A 19 25.15 3.91 -7.78
CA ILE A 19 24.51 2.61 -7.53
C ILE A 19 23.56 2.69 -6.33
N LEU A 20 23.99 3.35 -5.25
CA LEU A 20 23.16 3.52 -4.06
C LEU A 20 21.89 4.34 -4.33
N TYR A 21 22.00 5.41 -5.13
CA TYR A 21 20.85 6.23 -5.48
C TYR A 21 19.79 5.43 -6.25
N TRP A 22 20.20 4.70 -7.28
CA TRP A 22 19.29 3.90 -8.09
C TRP A 22 18.69 2.72 -7.31
N GLY A 23 19.52 2.03 -6.52
CA GLY A 23 19.06 0.95 -5.64
C GLY A 23 18.07 1.42 -4.57
N GLY A 24 18.30 2.60 -3.99
CA GLY A 24 17.40 3.19 -2.99
C GLY A 24 16.01 3.52 -3.55
N GLN A 25 15.93 4.01 -4.78
CA GLN A 25 14.64 4.34 -5.40
C GLN A 25 13.81 3.09 -5.69
N THR A 26 14.42 2.04 -6.25
CA THR A 26 13.70 0.78 -6.53
C THR A 26 13.24 0.08 -5.25
N PHE A 27 14.06 0.13 -4.19
CA PHE A 27 13.67 -0.38 -2.88
C PHE A 27 12.49 0.40 -2.29
N LYS A 28 12.50 1.73 -2.39
CA LYS A 28 11.42 2.59 -1.91
C LYS A 28 10.10 2.25 -2.62
N GLU A 29 10.11 2.11 -3.93
CA GLU A 29 8.91 1.74 -4.72
C GLU A 29 8.37 0.36 -4.31
N ALA A 30 9.26 -0.62 -4.13
CA ALA A 30 8.89 -1.95 -3.65
C ALA A 30 8.26 -1.91 -2.24
N ALA A 31 8.82 -1.11 -1.33
CA ALA A 31 8.29 -0.93 0.03
C ALA A 31 6.92 -0.24 0.03
N GLN A 32 6.72 0.76 -0.84
CA GLN A 32 5.44 1.44 -1.02
C GLN A 32 4.36 0.47 -1.51
N ARG A 33 4.68 -0.34 -2.52
CA ARG A 33 3.78 -1.38 -3.02
C ARG A 33 3.37 -2.34 -1.91
N GLN A 34 4.34 -2.89 -1.16
CA GLN A 34 4.05 -3.86 -0.11
C GLN A 34 3.20 -3.26 1.01
N THR A 35 3.53 -2.05 1.44
CA THR A 35 2.74 -1.31 2.43
C THR A 35 1.31 -1.08 1.93
N CYS A 36 1.13 -0.76 0.65
CA CYS A 36 -0.18 -0.59 0.06
C CYS A 36 -1.02 -1.88 0.08
N VAL A 37 -0.42 -3.02 -0.31
CA VAL A 37 -1.09 -4.33 -0.26
C VAL A 37 -1.45 -4.70 1.17
N MET A 38 -0.57 -4.42 2.15
CA MET A 38 -0.85 -4.65 3.57
C MET A 38 -2.03 -3.81 4.06
N ASN A 39 -2.12 -2.52 3.70
CA ASN A 39 -3.25 -1.68 4.06
C ASN A 39 -4.59 -2.26 3.54
N ILE A 40 -4.61 -2.71 2.29
CA ILE A 40 -5.79 -3.35 1.68
C ILE A 40 -6.15 -4.64 2.41
N ALA A 41 -5.17 -5.48 2.74
CA ALA A 41 -5.41 -6.73 3.46
C ALA A 41 -5.93 -6.49 4.89
N GLN A 42 -5.43 -5.48 5.60
CA GLN A 42 -5.94 -5.12 6.93
C GLN A 42 -7.35 -4.53 6.84
N ALA A 43 -7.63 -3.72 5.81
CA ALA A 43 -8.97 -3.21 5.54
C ALA A 43 -9.97 -4.35 5.30
N GLN A 44 -9.57 -5.38 4.53
CA GLN A 44 -10.38 -6.56 4.31
C GLN A 44 -10.69 -7.31 5.61
N LYS A 45 -9.69 -7.53 6.47
CA LYS A 45 -9.89 -8.19 7.77
C LYS A 45 -10.80 -7.40 8.69
N ALA A 46 -10.62 -6.08 8.76
CA ALA A 46 -11.47 -5.19 9.53
C ALA A 46 -12.93 -5.24 9.03
N MET A 47 -13.13 -5.19 7.72
CA MET A 47 -14.46 -5.30 7.10
C MET A 47 -15.12 -6.65 7.41
N ARG A 48 -14.41 -7.77 7.29
CA ARG A 48 -14.95 -9.11 7.65
C ARG A 48 -15.27 -9.23 9.13
N SER A 49 -14.45 -8.62 9.99
CA SER A 49 -14.70 -8.58 11.43
C SER A 49 -15.95 -7.75 11.76
N TYR A 50 -16.12 -6.59 11.11
CA TYR A 50 -17.32 -5.75 11.23
C TYR A 50 -18.57 -6.46 10.72
N GLN A 51 -18.47 -7.12 9.56
CA GLN A 51 -19.53 -7.93 8.99
C GLN A 51 -20.02 -8.98 9.99
N ASN A 52 -19.09 -9.71 10.62
CA ASN A 52 -19.43 -10.74 11.59
C ASN A 52 -20.02 -10.18 12.90
N MET A 53 -19.50 -9.05 13.41
CA MET A 53 -20.02 -8.45 14.66
C MET A 53 -21.40 -7.82 14.53
N ASN A 54 -21.78 -7.40 13.32
CA ASN A 54 -23.05 -6.72 13.05
C ASN A 54 -24.04 -7.60 12.27
N ASP A 55 -23.74 -8.88 12.10
CA ASP A 55 -24.54 -9.86 11.35
C ASP A 55 -24.94 -9.37 9.94
N LEU A 56 -23.99 -8.72 9.26
CA LEU A 56 -24.21 -8.17 7.92
C LEU A 56 -23.94 -9.23 6.84
N ARG A 57 -24.69 -9.13 5.75
CA ARG A 57 -24.57 -9.99 4.58
C ARG A 57 -23.77 -9.30 3.48
N THR A 58 -23.26 -10.12 2.57
CA THR A 58 -22.70 -9.62 1.30
C THR A 58 -23.74 -8.77 0.58
N GLY A 59 -23.35 -7.59 0.12
CA GLY A 59 -24.23 -6.63 -0.54
C GLY A 59 -24.88 -5.60 0.41
N ASP A 60 -24.84 -5.83 1.72
CA ASP A 60 -25.34 -4.84 2.69
C ASP A 60 -24.49 -3.56 2.65
N PRO A 61 -25.12 -2.39 2.89
CA PRO A 61 -24.42 -1.11 2.86
C PRO A 61 -23.34 -1.04 3.93
N LEU A 62 -22.16 -0.55 3.54
CA LEU A 62 -21.05 -0.27 4.43
C LEU A 62 -20.90 1.26 4.55
N PRO A 63 -21.43 1.89 5.62
CA PRO A 63 -21.26 3.33 5.78
C PRO A 63 -19.77 3.66 5.83
N GLY A 64 -19.34 4.73 5.14
CA GLY A 64 -17.91 5.03 4.97
C GLY A 64 -17.13 5.29 6.27
N ASN A 65 -17.84 5.64 7.35
CA ASN A 65 -17.30 5.79 8.70
C ASN A 65 -17.44 4.51 9.56
N ALA A 66 -18.02 3.42 9.04
CA ALA A 66 -18.22 2.17 9.78
C ALA A 66 -16.90 1.64 10.36
N LEU A 67 -15.84 1.69 9.56
CA LEU A 67 -14.53 1.14 9.88
C LEU A 67 -13.54 2.21 10.34
N ILE A 68 -13.80 3.49 10.07
CA ILE A 68 -12.86 4.60 10.24
C ILE A 68 -13.38 5.62 11.25
N GLY A 69 -12.61 5.90 12.29
CA GLY A 69 -12.89 6.90 13.33
C GLY A 69 -12.39 6.46 14.71
N ALA A 70 -12.52 7.34 15.69
CA ALA A 70 -12.09 7.08 17.06
C ALA A 70 -12.74 5.82 17.65
N GLY A 71 -11.93 4.89 18.16
CA GLY A 71 -12.40 3.64 18.74
C GLY A 71 -12.95 2.61 17.73
N ARG A 72 -12.71 2.82 16.43
CA ARG A 72 -13.05 1.86 15.36
C ARG A 72 -11.81 1.07 14.92
N PHE A 73 -11.96 0.21 13.92
CA PHE A 73 -10.84 -0.60 13.39
C PHE A 73 -9.67 0.24 12.90
N PHE A 74 -9.96 1.41 12.34
CA PHE A 74 -8.97 2.39 11.93
C PHE A 74 -9.26 3.73 12.60
N GLU A 75 -8.33 4.20 13.43
CA GLU A 75 -8.38 5.55 14.01
C GLU A 75 -8.40 6.63 12.93
N HIS A 76 -7.66 6.39 11.84
CA HIS A 76 -7.55 7.30 10.70
C HIS A 76 -7.71 6.52 9.40
N ALA A 77 -8.28 7.19 8.38
CA ALA A 77 -8.38 6.60 7.06
C ALA A 77 -6.98 6.20 6.56
N PRO A 78 -6.79 4.95 6.10
CA PRO A 78 -5.52 4.53 5.54
C PRO A 78 -5.17 5.44 4.36
N ARG A 79 -3.88 5.74 4.19
CA ARG A 79 -3.34 6.53 3.09
C ARG A 79 -2.39 5.70 2.27
N CYS A 80 -2.40 5.89 0.95
CA CYS A 80 -1.42 5.25 0.11
C CYS A 80 -0.03 5.76 0.52
N PRO A 81 0.99 4.89 0.64
CA PRO A 81 2.36 5.30 0.95
C PRO A 81 3.03 6.05 -0.23
N ASP A 82 2.41 6.01 -1.41
CA ASP A 82 2.73 6.90 -2.51
C ASP A 82 1.84 8.15 -2.43
N ALA A 83 2.46 9.33 -2.52
CA ALA A 83 1.76 10.61 -2.41
C ALA A 83 0.74 10.85 -3.52
N GLN A 84 0.85 10.15 -4.66
CA GLN A 84 -0.09 10.26 -5.78
C GLN A 84 -1.27 9.29 -5.66
N GLY A 85 -1.20 8.32 -4.74
CA GLY A 85 -2.21 7.28 -4.64
C GLY A 85 -3.35 7.63 -3.70
N THR A 86 -4.56 7.29 -4.12
CA THR A 86 -5.79 7.44 -3.35
C THR A 86 -6.46 6.08 -3.18
N TYR A 87 -7.01 5.85 -1.98
CA TYR A 87 -7.84 4.69 -1.71
C TYR A 87 -9.32 5.00 -1.87
N GLN A 88 -10.05 4.07 -2.46
CA GLN A 88 -11.49 4.10 -2.58
C GLN A 88 -12.09 2.85 -1.92
N TRP A 89 -13.04 3.09 -1.01
CA TRP A 89 -13.81 2.04 -0.37
C TRP A 89 -15.02 1.66 -1.23
N LEU A 90 -15.34 0.37 -1.27
CA LEU A 90 -16.62 -0.07 -1.82
C LEU A 90 -17.77 0.35 -0.89
N PRO A 91 -18.93 0.77 -1.44
CA PRO A 91 -20.05 1.26 -0.65
C PRO A 91 -20.84 0.15 0.06
N SER A 92 -20.54 -1.11 -0.24
CA SER A 92 -21.20 -2.29 0.30
C SER A 92 -20.20 -3.40 0.60
N ILE A 93 -20.63 -4.37 1.39
CA ILE A 93 -19.82 -5.54 1.74
C ILE A 93 -19.60 -6.39 0.47
N PRO A 94 -18.35 -6.53 -0.01
CA PRO A 94 -18.07 -7.29 -1.21
C PRO A 94 -18.19 -8.80 -0.97
N SER A 95 -18.44 -9.53 -2.06
CA SER A 95 -18.36 -10.99 -2.08
C SER A 95 -16.96 -11.48 -1.70
N ALA A 96 -16.86 -12.74 -1.33
CA ALA A 96 -15.56 -13.40 -1.19
C ALA A 96 -14.71 -13.21 -2.47
N GLY A 97 -13.41 -13.00 -2.30
CA GLY A 97 -12.47 -12.75 -3.39
C GLY A 97 -12.47 -11.33 -3.97
N THR A 98 -13.31 -10.40 -3.49
CA THR A 98 -13.28 -9.00 -3.92
C THR A 98 -12.79 -8.09 -2.78
N ALA A 99 -11.78 -7.27 -3.06
CA ALA A 99 -11.20 -6.35 -2.08
C ALA A 99 -12.16 -5.19 -1.76
N CYS A 100 -12.36 -4.90 -0.48
CA CYS A 100 -13.17 -3.75 -0.04
C CYS A 100 -12.51 -2.38 -0.24
N LEU A 101 -11.19 -2.36 -0.45
CA LEU A 101 -10.38 -1.16 -0.61
C LEU A 101 -9.57 -1.28 -1.90
N ILE A 102 -9.65 -0.27 -2.76
CA ILE A 102 -8.97 -0.24 -4.06
C ILE A 102 -8.05 0.98 -4.10
N CYS A 103 -6.83 0.82 -4.62
CA CYS A 103 -5.93 1.93 -4.91
C CYS A 103 -6.00 2.27 -6.41
N ASP A 104 -6.08 3.54 -6.74
CA ASP A 104 -5.96 4.07 -8.11
C ASP A 104 -4.63 3.69 -8.81
N LEU A 105 -3.55 3.51 -8.05
CA LEU A 105 -2.24 3.08 -8.57
C LEU A 105 -2.13 1.56 -8.80
N ALA A 106 -3.23 0.81 -8.69
CA ALA A 106 -3.25 -0.64 -8.87
C ALA A 106 -2.63 -1.10 -10.20
N LEU A 107 -2.93 -0.40 -11.30
CA LEU A 107 -2.47 -0.76 -12.64
C LEU A 107 -1.11 -0.14 -13.00
N THR A 108 -0.80 1.04 -12.47
CA THR A 108 0.39 1.81 -12.85
C THR A 108 1.61 1.48 -12.00
N LYS A 109 1.42 1.21 -10.70
CA LYS A 109 2.50 0.87 -9.74
C LYS A 109 2.30 -0.46 -9.03
N GLN A 110 1.34 -1.28 -9.48
CA GLN A 110 1.04 -2.60 -8.91
C GLN A 110 0.63 -2.54 -7.43
N HIS A 111 -0.05 -1.45 -7.04
CA HIS A 111 -0.58 -1.21 -5.70
C HIS A 111 -1.84 -2.03 -5.38
N ALA A 112 -1.89 -3.26 -5.87
CA ALA A 112 -2.95 -4.22 -5.64
C ALA A 112 -2.36 -5.59 -5.29
N PRO A 113 -3.07 -6.39 -4.47
CA PRO A 113 -2.72 -7.79 -4.26
C PRO A 113 -2.64 -8.53 -5.59
N LYS A 114 -1.69 -9.47 -5.72
CA LYS A 114 -1.57 -10.31 -6.93
C LYS A 114 -2.77 -11.25 -7.10
N SER A 115 -3.34 -11.70 -5.99
CA SER A 115 -4.56 -12.49 -5.92
C SER A 115 -5.26 -12.15 -4.60
N THR A 116 -6.58 -12.22 -4.64
CA THR A 116 -7.50 -12.09 -3.50
C THR A 116 -8.20 -13.41 -3.20
N ASP A 117 -7.73 -14.52 -3.78
CA ASP A 117 -8.28 -15.85 -3.55
C ASP A 117 -8.15 -16.23 -2.07
N GLY A 118 -9.28 -16.56 -1.44
CA GLY A 118 -9.37 -16.88 -0.02
C GLY A 118 -9.73 -15.73 0.92
N TRP A 119 -10.14 -14.56 0.39
CA TRP A 119 -10.61 -13.38 1.16
C TRP A 119 -12.14 -13.22 1.23
#